data_AF-A0A8T4BPT8-F1
#
_entry.id   AF-A0A8T4BPT8-F1
#
_cell.length_a   1.000
_cell.length_b   1.000
_cell.length_c   1.000
_cell.angle_alpha   90.00
_cell.angle_beta   90.00
_cell.angle_gamma   90.00
#
_symmetry.space_group_name_H-M   'P 1'
#
loop_
_entity.id
_entity.type
_entity.pdbx_description
1 polymer ?
#
loop_
_entity_poly.entity_id
_entity_poly.type
_entity_poly.pdbx_seq_one_letter_code
_entity_poly.pdbx_strand_id
1 'polypeptide(L)'
;MKKILIFMLTIFLLTSASASMPKIYEISLHYSDGDFSLNNISVKLDENSLENIPGDYTGEIISREGSLLDMFIFDIPSFIIAEDFEGGGNIIFYNESDFTIYAPYYENAKEIILYYSEYEEILKIVVNQFSSSLDNQINLPEENNSQNISSNYESQTQENTKKSIEDYWWVLLIILIILVAVLIKKK
;
A
#
# COMPACT_ATOMS: atom_id res chain seq x y z
N MET A 1 14.25 32.88 30.65
CA MET A 1 12.93 32.44 30.18
C MET A 1 12.87 32.34 28.66
N LYS A 2 13.17 33.41 27.88
CA LYS A 2 13.17 33.37 26.40
C LYS A 2 13.97 32.20 25.78
N LYS A 3 15.17 31.89 26.30
CA LYS A 3 16.03 30.79 25.80
C LYS A 3 15.43 29.38 26.00
N ILE A 4 14.68 29.18 27.08
CA ILE A 4 14.03 27.89 27.40
C ILE A 4 12.83 27.67 26.47
N LEU A 5 12.07 28.74 26.19
CA LEU A 5 10.91 28.68 25.30
C LEU A 5 11.32 28.37 23.86
N ILE A 6 12.42 28.95 23.38
CA ILE A 6 13.01 28.63 22.07
C ILE A 6 13.44 27.16 22.01
N PHE A 7 14.12 26.66 23.04
CA PHE A 7 14.56 25.26 23.10
C PHE A 7 13.39 24.26 23.09
N MET A 8 12.33 24.54 23.84
CA MET A 8 11.11 23.70 23.86
C MET A 8 10.41 23.68 22.50
N LEU A 9 10.34 24.84 21.83
CA LEU A 9 9.78 24.94 20.48
C LEU A 9 10.60 24.11 19.46
N THR A 10 11.93 24.11 19.58
CA THR A 10 12.79 23.31 18.68
C THR A 10 12.58 21.80 18.87
N ILE A 11 12.46 21.33 20.13
CA ILE A 11 12.16 19.91 20.40
C ILE A 11 10.79 19.53 19.87
N PHE A 12 9.78 20.39 20.08
CA PHE A 12 8.43 20.15 19.57
C PHE A 12 8.41 20.03 18.04
N LEU A 13 9.16 20.87 17.33
CA LEU A 13 9.28 20.81 15.87
C LEU A 13 10.00 19.55 15.37
N LEU A 14 10.95 19.01 16.15
CA LEU A 14 11.67 17.77 15.82
C LEU A 14 10.78 16.52 15.95
N THR A 15 9.84 16.51 16.90
CA THR A 15 8.92 15.36 17.09
C THR A 15 7.81 15.28 16.05
N SER A 16 7.54 16.38 15.33
CA SER A 16 6.46 16.43 14.33
C SER A 16 6.86 15.84 12.97
N ALA A 17 8.12 15.47 12.77
CA ALA A 17 8.66 15.11 11.45
C ALA A 17 8.58 13.60 11.12
N SER A 18 7.88 12.79 11.92
CA SER A 18 7.64 11.38 11.61
C SER A 18 6.54 11.25 10.55
N ALA A 19 6.85 11.57 9.29
CA ALA A 19 6.01 11.20 8.17
C ALA A 19 6.15 9.69 7.95
N SER A 20 5.05 8.95 8.07
CA SER A 20 5.01 7.55 7.63
C SER A 20 5.33 7.52 6.13
N MET A 21 6.22 6.62 5.71
CA MET A 21 6.43 6.40 4.28
C MET A 21 5.11 5.95 3.65
N PRO A 22 4.73 6.53 2.50
CA PRO A 22 3.54 6.10 1.79
C PRO A 22 3.67 4.61 1.42
N LYS A 23 2.57 3.88 1.61
CA LYS A 23 2.44 2.48 1.22
C LYS A 23 1.51 2.42 0.01
N ILE A 24 1.70 1.41 -0.82
CA ILE A 24 0.84 1.12 -1.98
C ILE A 24 0.53 -0.37 -2.03
N TYR A 25 -0.66 -0.70 -2.54
CA TYR A 25 -0.98 -2.03 -3.00
C TYR A 25 -0.32 -2.25 -4.36
N GLU A 26 0.34 -3.39 -4.51
CA GLU A 26 0.80 -3.93 -5.78
C GLU A 26 -0.06 -5.16 -6.09
N ILE A 27 -0.88 -5.05 -7.13
CA ILE A 27 -1.90 -6.04 -7.48
C ILE A 27 -1.52 -6.64 -8.83
N SER A 28 -1.08 -7.88 -8.83
CA SER A 28 -0.76 -8.64 -10.05
C SER A 28 -2.01 -9.36 -10.53
N LEU A 29 -2.39 -9.08 -11.77
CA LEU A 29 -3.58 -9.61 -12.43
C LEU A 29 -3.19 -10.40 -13.66
N HIS A 30 -4.01 -11.40 -13.97
CA HIS A 30 -4.00 -12.11 -15.24
C HIS A 30 -5.32 -11.82 -15.96
N TYR A 31 -5.22 -11.35 -17.20
CA TYR A 31 -6.34 -11.12 -18.08
C TYR A 31 -6.33 -12.16 -19.20
N SER A 32 -7.48 -12.77 -19.48
CA SER A 32 -7.67 -13.73 -20.57
C SER A 32 -9.07 -13.64 -21.14
N ASP A 33 -9.18 -13.28 -22.43
CA ASP A 33 -10.43 -13.27 -23.20
C ASP A 33 -11.61 -12.50 -22.53
N GLY A 34 -11.31 -11.42 -21.81
CA GLY A 34 -12.32 -10.59 -21.12
C GLY A 34 -12.41 -10.84 -19.62
N ASP A 35 -11.86 -11.95 -19.13
CA ASP A 35 -11.91 -12.31 -17.72
C ASP A 35 -10.64 -11.87 -16.98
N PHE A 36 -10.82 -11.44 -15.74
CA PHE A 36 -9.73 -11.07 -14.84
C PHE A 36 -9.59 -12.10 -13.72
N SER A 37 -8.35 -12.42 -13.39
CA SER A 37 -8.03 -13.24 -12.22
C SER A 37 -6.88 -12.62 -11.43
N LEU A 38 -6.96 -12.76 -10.10
CA LEU A 38 -5.93 -12.27 -9.20
C LEU A 38 -4.80 -13.29 -9.12
N ASN A 39 -3.59 -12.88 -9.54
CA ASN A 39 -2.38 -13.68 -9.35
C ASN A 39 -1.84 -13.49 -7.93
N ASN A 40 -1.61 -12.24 -7.54
CA ASN A 40 -1.01 -11.90 -6.26
C ASN A 40 -1.40 -10.48 -5.83
N ILE A 41 -1.36 -10.23 -4.52
CA ILE A 41 -1.46 -8.88 -3.96
C ILE A 41 -0.45 -8.72 -2.82
N SER A 42 0.26 -7.60 -2.82
CA SER A 42 1.20 -7.26 -1.76
C SER A 42 1.15 -5.77 -1.43
N VAL A 43 1.74 -5.39 -0.29
CA VAL A 43 1.90 -3.99 0.11
C VAL A 43 3.38 -3.65 0.09
N LYS A 44 3.75 -2.59 -0.64
CA LYS A 44 5.12 -2.09 -0.75
C LYS A 44 5.20 -0.64 -0.28
N LEU A 45 6.41 -0.20 0.03
CA LEU A 45 6.70 1.20 0.23
C LEU A 45 6.74 1.88 -1.14
N ASP A 46 6.11 3.05 -1.25
CA ASP A 46 6.14 3.83 -2.48
C ASP A 46 7.46 4.59 -2.57
N GLU A 47 8.43 3.98 -3.27
CA GLU A 47 9.76 4.55 -3.49
C GLU A 47 9.85 5.38 -4.78
N ASN A 48 8.98 5.12 -5.76
CA ASN A 48 9.15 5.60 -7.13
C ASN A 48 7.88 6.20 -7.77
N SER A 49 6.83 6.51 -7.00
CA SER A 49 5.56 7.05 -7.52
C SER A 49 5.09 6.23 -8.72
N LEU A 50 4.81 4.96 -8.47
CA LEU A 50 4.37 4.04 -9.53
C LEU A 50 2.95 4.43 -9.97
N GLU A 51 2.81 4.76 -11.26
CA GLU A 51 1.52 5.13 -11.86
C GLU A 51 1.00 4.02 -12.76
N ASN A 52 -0.31 3.86 -12.79
CA ASN A 52 -0.98 2.97 -13.73
C ASN A 52 -1.00 3.57 -15.14
N ILE A 53 -1.05 2.72 -16.15
CA ILE A 53 -1.37 3.14 -17.52
C ILE A 53 -2.85 3.58 -17.51
N PRO A 54 -3.20 4.83 -17.82
CA PRO A 54 -4.60 5.27 -17.80
C PRO A 54 -5.38 4.61 -18.95
N GLY A 55 -6.63 4.21 -18.69
CA GLY A 55 -7.51 3.57 -19.67
C GLY A 55 -8.97 3.48 -19.23
N ASP A 56 -9.66 2.43 -19.67
CA ASP A 56 -11.11 2.28 -19.53
C ASP A 56 -11.56 1.60 -18.23
N TYR A 57 -10.61 1.12 -17.42
CA TYR A 57 -10.90 0.41 -16.18
C TYR A 57 -10.75 1.30 -14.96
N THR A 58 -11.62 1.11 -13.98
CA THR A 58 -11.62 1.85 -12.73
C THR A 58 -11.50 0.90 -11.56
N GLY A 59 -10.65 1.22 -10.59
CA GLY A 59 -10.57 0.53 -9.31
C GLY A 59 -11.05 1.43 -8.18
N GLU A 60 -11.95 0.90 -7.35
CA GLU A 60 -12.43 1.57 -6.14
C GLU A 60 -11.88 0.87 -4.89
N ILE A 61 -11.46 1.67 -3.91
CA ILE A 61 -11.02 1.16 -2.61
C ILE A 61 -12.13 1.42 -1.59
N ILE A 62 -12.68 0.36 -1.01
CA ILE A 62 -13.81 0.43 -0.09
C ILE A 62 -13.34 0.16 1.35
N SER A 63 -13.77 1.00 2.27
CA SER A 63 -13.51 0.87 3.70
C SER A 63 -14.31 -0.28 4.33
N ARG A 64 -13.95 -0.67 5.56
CA ARG A 64 -14.73 -1.65 6.34
C ARG A 64 -16.18 -1.23 6.60
N GLU A 65 -16.40 0.07 6.71
CA GLU A 65 -17.72 0.68 6.90
C GLU A 65 -18.51 0.79 5.59
N GLY A 66 -17.91 0.40 4.46
CA GLY A 66 -18.53 0.50 3.13
C GLY A 66 -18.41 1.88 2.49
N SER A 67 -17.52 2.75 3.00
CA SER A 67 -17.27 4.07 2.40
C SER A 67 -16.23 3.97 1.29
N LEU A 68 -16.39 4.72 0.20
CA LEU A 68 -15.35 4.89 -0.82
C LEU A 68 -14.17 5.69 -0.21
N LEU A 69 -12.98 5.09 -0.22
CA LEU A 69 -11.74 5.70 0.27
C LEU A 69 -10.99 6.43 -0.85
N ASP A 70 -10.89 5.78 -2.01
CA ASP A 70 -10.20 6.32 -3.17
C ASP A 70 -10.63 5.60 -4.46
N MET A 71 -10.27 6.19 -5.60
CA MET A 71 -10.50 5.68 -6.94
C MET A 71 -9.26 5.87 -7.80
N PHE A 72 -8.94 4.87 -8.62
CA PHE A 72 -7.85 4.94 -9.58
C PHE A 72 -8.27 4.38 -10.94
N ILE A 73 -7.59 4.81 -12.00
CA ILE A 73 -7.85 4.40 -13.38
C ILE A 73 -6.68 3.55 -13.86
N PHE A 74 -6.96 2.53 -14.68
CA PHE A 74 -5.94 1.71 -15.30
C PHE A 74 -6.37 1.17 -16.67
N ASP A 75 -5.43 0.57 -17.40
CA ASP A 75 -5.66 -0.12 -18.66
C ASP A 75 -4.95 -1.48 -18.69
N ILE A 76 -5.40 -2.35 -19.59
CA ILE A 76 -4.74 -3.61 -19.89
C ILE A 76 -3.66 -3.37 -20.95
N PRO A 77 -2.41 -3.79 -20.72
CA PRO A 77 -1.40 -3.78 -21.78
C PRO A 77 -1.72 -4.86 -22.80
N SER A 78 -2.55 -4.50 -23.79
CA SER A 78 -3.14 -5.39 -24.79
C SER A 78 -2.45 -5.36 -26.15
N PHE A 79 -1.38 -4.58 -26.31
CA PHE A 79 -0.63 -4.53 -27.56
C PHE A 79 0.86 -4.31 -27.37
N ILE A 80 1.65 -4.79 -28.34
CA ILE A 80 3.04 -4.37 -28.54
C ILE A 80 3.20 -3.79 -29.94
N ILE A 81 4.08 -2.79 -30.03
CA ILE A 81 4.52 -2.25 -31.31
C ILE A 81 5.80 -3.02 -31.68
N ALA A 82 5.71 -3.86 -32.69
CA ALA A 82 6.86 -4.55 -33.27
C ALA A 82 7.38 -3.73 -34.46
N GLU A 83 8.67 -3.39 -34.46
CA GLU A 83 9.33 -2.87 -35.66
C GLU A 83 9.56 -4.03 -36.63
N ASP A 84 9.02 -3.92 -37.84
CA ASP A 84 9.36 -4.83 -38.91
C ASP A 84 10.70 -4.42 -39.54
N PHE A 85 11.49 -5.40 -39.98
CA PHE A 85 12.81 -5.18 -40.57
C PHE A 85 12.76 -4.34 -41.86
N GLU A 86 11.57 -4.18 -42.47
CA GLU A 86 11.32 -3.38 -43.67
C GLU A 86 10.84 -1.94 -43.39
N GLY A 87 10.86 -1.49 -42.13
CA GLY A 87 10.54 -0.10 -41.75
C GLY A 87 9.05 0.22 -41.61
N GLY A 88 8.20 -0.79 -41.52
CA GLY A 88 6.80 -0.66 -41.10
C GLY A 88 6.63 -1.10 -39.64
N GLY A 89 5.93 -0.31 -38.82
CA GLY A 89 5.52 -0.75 -37.48
C GLY A 89 4.28 -1.65 -37.60
N ASN A 90 4.31 -2.84 -37.00
CA ASN A 90 3.15 -3.72 -36.87
C ASN A 90 2.65 -3.69 -35.42
N ILE A 91 1.33 -3.67 -35.23
CA ILE A 91 0.69 -3.71 -33.90
C ILE A 91 0.14 -5.11 -33.71
N ILE A 92 0.65 -5.81 -32.69
CA ILE A 92 0.17 -7.14 -32.31
C ILE A 92 -0.72 -6.98 -31.09
N PHE A 93 -1.99 -7.36 -31.20
CA PHE A 93 -2.93 -7.38 -30.09
C PHE A 93 -2.89 -8.73 -29.37
N TYR A 94 -2.92 -8.70 -28.04
CA TYR A 94 -2.98 -9.87 -27.18
C TYR A 94 -4.33 -9.95 -26.48
N ASN A 95 -4.93 -11.14 -26.50
CA ASN A 95 -6.13 -11.45 -25.72
C ASN A 95 -5.80 -11.92 -24.30
N GLU A 96 -4.53 -12.15 -24.01
CA GLU A 96 -4.03 -12.67 -22.74
C GLU A 96 -2.82 -11.86 -22.30
N SER A 97 -2.80 -11.44 -21.03
CA SER A 97 -1.73 -10.59 -20.49
C SER A 97 -1.63 -10.68 -18.97
N ASP A 98 -0.40 -10.82 -18.47
CA ASP A 98 -0.08 -10.65 -17.05
C ASP A 98 0.44 -9.23 -16.81
N PHE A 99 -0.15 -8.53 -15.85
CA PHE A 99 0.25 -7.15 -15.55
C PHE A 99 0.04 -6.80 -14.08
N THR A 100 0.59 -5.67 -13.68
CA THR A 100 0.51 -5.17 -12.31
C THR A 100 -0.10 -3.79 -12.30
N ILE A 101 -1.07 -3.58 -11.42
CA ILE A 101 -1.66 -2.28 -11.12
C ILE A 101 -1.31 -1.86 -9.68
N TYR A 102 -1.30 -0.57 -9.45
CA TYR A 102 -0.97 0.05 -8.18
C TYR A 102 -2.17 0.83 -7.63
N ALA A 103 -2.42 0.69 -6.33
CA ALA A 103 -3.49 1.40 -5.66
C ALA A 103 -3.00 1.99 -4.32
N PRO A 104 -3.46 3.18 -3.90
CA PRO A 104 -3.07 3.75 -2.62
C PRO A 104 -3.44 2.85 -1.44
N TYR A 105 -2.54 2.71 -0.47
CA TYR A 105 -2.80 1.91 0.73
C TYR A 105 -3.59 2.70 1.78
N TYR A 106 -4.64 2.09 2.30
CA TYR A 106 -5.39 2.59 3.44
C TYR A 106 -5.47 1.53 4.54
N GLU A 107 -5.17 1.95 5.77
CA GLU A 107 -5.19 1.05 6.93
C GLU A 107 -6.59 0.48 7.20
N ASN A 108 -7.68 1.16 6.84
CA ASN A 108 -9.06 0.69 7.04
C ASN A 108 -9.71 0.13 5.78
N ALA A 109 -8.94 -0.14 4.72
CA ALA A 109 -9.46 -0.79 3.52
C ALA A 109 -9.95 -2.22 3.82
N LYS A 110 -11.05 -2.60 3.19
CA LYS A 110 -11.65 -3.94 3.27
C LYS A 110 -11.50 -4.67 1.95
N GLU A 111 -11.84 -4.01 0.86
CA GLU A 111 -11.86 -4.58 -0.48
C GLU A 111 -11.50 -3.54 -1.54
N ILE A 112 -10.97 -4.03 -2.65
CA ILE A 112 -10.76 -3.27 -3.88
C ILE A 112 -11.66 -3.89 -4.95
N ILE A 113 -12.44 -3.08 -5.62
CA ILE A 113 -13.39 -3.52 -6.65
C ILE A 113 -12.95 -2.93 -7.99
N LEU A 114 -12.78 -3.79 -8.98
CA LEU A 114 -12.39 -3.40 -10.33
C LEU A 114 -13.62 -3.41 -11.23
N TYR A 115 -13.77 -2.36 -12.03
CA TYR A 115 -14.88 -2.16 -12.94
C TYR A 115 -14.40 -1.92 -14.37
N TYR A 116 -15.21 -2.36 -15.33
CA TYR A 116 -15.10 -1.93 -16.72
C TYR A 116 -16.04 -0.73 -16.90
N SER A 117 -15.48 0.45 -17.20
CA SER A 117 -16.26 1.70 -17.17
C SER A 117 -16.97 1.91 -15.81
N GLU A 118 -18.00 2.75 -15.74
CA GLU A 118 -18.69 3.09 -14.48
C GLU A 118 -19.73 2.03 -14.02
N TYR A 119 -19.83 0.86 -14.66
CA TYR A 119 -21.08 0.07 -14.58
C TYR A 119 -20.95 -1.43 -14.32
N GLU A 120 -19.81 -2.08 -14.58
CA GLU A 120 -19.71 -3.53 -14.49
C GLU A 120 -18.58 -3.97 -13.56
N GLU A 121 -18.92 -4.54 -12.40
CA GLU A 121 -17.96 -5.15 -11.48
C GLU A 121 -17.35 -6.39 -12.15
N ILE A 122 -16.03 -6.37 -12.35
CA ILE A 122 -15.29 -7.46 -12.97
C ILE A 122 -14.67 -8.36 -11.90
N LEU A 123 -14.04 -7.75 -10.90
CA LEU A 123 -13.26 -8.48 -9.90
C LEU A 123 -13.32 -7.75 -8.55
N LYS A 124 -13.62 -8.50 -7.49
CA LYS A 124 -13.57 -8.03 -6.11
C LYS A 124 -12.43 -8.71 -5.37
N ILE A 125 -11.53 -7.90 -4.79
CA ILE A 125 -10.32 -8.34 -4.10
C ILE A 125 -10.45 -7.97 -2.62
N VAL A 126 -10.38 -8.95 -1.72
CA VAL A 126 -10.37 -8.70 -0.28
C VAL A 126 -8.95 -8.35 0.18
N VAL A 127 -8.80 -7.19 0.83
CA VAL A 127 -7.50 -6.64 1.28
C VAL A 127 -7.42 -6.43 2.79
N ASN A 128 -8.43 -6.89 3.52
CA ASN A 128 -8.54 -6.70 4.97
C ASN A 128 -7.35 -7.28 5.75
N GLN A 129 -6.67 -8.30 5.22
CA GLN A 129 -5.50 -8.94 5.83
C GLN A 129 -4.29 -8.01 5.92
N PHE A 130 -4.25 -6.94 5.11
CA PHE A 130 -3.16 -5.97 5.13
C PHE A 130 -3.43 -4.79 6.07
N SER A 131 -4.60 -4.74 6.71
CA SER A 131 -4.96 -3.68 7.63
C SER A 131 -4.23 -3.82 8.97
N SER A 132 -3.51 -2.76 9.36
CA SER A 132 -2.80 -2.70 10.65
C SER A 132 -3.73 -2.64 11.87
N SER A 133 -5.03 -2.41 11.67
CA SER A 133 -6.01 -2.32 12.76
C SER A 133 -6.56 -3.67 13.25
N LEU A 134 -6.13 -4.79 12.64
CA LEU A 134 -6.64 -6.12 12.98
C LEU A 134 -5.87 -6.81 14.13
N ASP A 135 -5.16 -6.07 14.97
CA ASP A 135 -4.34 -6.64 16.05
C ASP A 135 -5.12 -6.91 17.35
N ASN A 136 -6.46 -6.88 17.33
CA ASN A 136 -7.25 -7.37 18.46
C ASN A 136 -8.62 -7.92 18.03
N GLN A 137 -8.75 -9.24 18.16
CA GLN A 137 -9.99 -10.00 18.39
C GLN A 137 -11.04 -9.98 17.27
N ILE A 138 -10.87 -10.84 16.27
CA ILE A 138 -12.04 -11.44 15.61
C ILE A 138 -11.86 -12.95 15.55
N ASN A 139 -12.47 -13.65 16.51
CA ASN A 139 -12.87 -15.04 16.32
C ASN A 139 -13.99 -15.05 15.26
N LEU A 140 -13.64 -15.22 13.99
CA LEU A 140 -14.61 -15.47 12.94
C LEU A 140 -15.15 -16.90 13.10
N PRO A 141 -16.48 -17.10 13.16
CA PRO A 141 -17.04 -18.44 13.02
C PRO A 141 -16.75 -18.94 11.60
N GLU A 142 -16.18 -20.14 11.52
CA GLU A 142 -15.99 -20.89 10.26
C GLU A 142 -17.35 -21.15 9.62
N GLU A 143 -17.76 -20.27 8.71
CA GLU A 143 -18.89 -20.55 7.83
C GLU A 143 -18.36 -21.21 6.56
N ASN A 144 -18.57 -22.53 6.52
CA ASN A 144 -18.36 -23.37 5.35
C ASN A 144 -19.06 -22.79 4.12
N ASN A 145 -18.30 -22.31 3.14
CA ASN A 145 -18.65 -22.57 1.75
C ASN A 145 -17.42 -22.59 0.85
N SER A 146 -17.28 -23.73 0.18
CA SER A 146 -16.18 -24.13 -0.66
C SER A 146 -16.18 -23.36 -1.98
N GLN A 147 -15.07 -22.72 -2.30
CA GLN A 147 -14.52 -22.75 -3.66
C GLN A 147 -13.00 -22.74 -3.57
N ASN A 148 -12.42 -23.77 -4.19
CA ASN A 148 -10.99 -24.06 -4.23
C ASN A 148 -10.18 -22.85 -4.71
N ILE A 149 -9.44 -22.23 -3.81
CA ILE A 149 -8.23 -21.49 -4.16
C ILE A 149 -7.11 -22.11 -3.33
N SER A 150 -6.43 -23.09 -3.92
CA SER A 150 -5.17 -23.62 -3.41
C SER A 150 -4.05 -22.66 -3.80
N SER A 151 -3.98 -21.51 -3.14
CA SER A 151 -2.78 -20.67 -3.19
C SER A 151 -1.95 -20.95 -1.95
N ASN A 152 -0.88 -21.70 -2.19
CA ASN A 152 0.21 -21.96 -1.27
C ASN A 152 0.97 -20.65 -1.05
N TYR A 153 0.42 -19.75 -0.23
CA TYR A 153 1.10 -18.51 0.16
C TYR A 153 2.17 -18.84 1.20
N GLU A 154 3.37 -19.16 0.72
CA GLU A 154 4.57 -19.03 1.54
C GLU A 154 4.78 -17.54 1.83
N SER A 155 4.19 -17.08 2.94
CA SER A 155 4.57 -15.84 3.58
C SER A 155 6.00 -15.99 4.08
N GLN A 156 6.98 -15.69 3.23
CA GLN A 156 8.35 -15.44 3.68
C GLN A 156 8.35 -14.12 4.44
N THR A 157 7.91 -14.19 5.70
CA THR A 157 8.16 -13.14 6.68
C THR A 157 9.67 -13.13 6.91
N GLN A 158 10.40 -12.32 6.15
CA GLN A 158 11.74 -11.93 6.55
C GLN A 158 11.58 -11.21 7.89
N GLU A 159 11.93 -11.93 8.96
CA GLU A 159 12.15 -11.42 10.30
C GLU A 159 13.38 -10.51 10.25
N ASN A 160 13.23 -9.37 9.57
CA ASN A 160 14.15 -8.26 9.70
C ASN A 160 14.05 -7.84 11.16
N THR A 161 15.13 -8.10 11.89
CA THR A 161 15.40 -7.59 13.24
C THR A 161 15.55 -6.06 13.19
N LYS A 162 14.47 -5.39 12.77
CA LYS A 162 14.30 -3.95 12.87
C LYS A 162 14.05 -3.69 14.34
N LYS A 163 15.12 -3.64 15.14
CA LYS A 163 15.07 -3.10 16.50
C LYS A 163 14.29 -1.80 16.44
N SER A 164 13.10 -1.82 17.02
CA SER A 164 12.17 -0.70 16.94
C SER A 164 12.87 0.52 17.49
N ILE A 165 12.82 1.62 16.75
CA ILE A 165 13.41 2.90 17.17
C ILE A 165 12.78 3.38 18.50
N GLU A 166 11.63 2.83 18.85
CA GLU A 166 10.91 3.00 20.12
C GLU A 166 11.75 2.59 21.33
N ASP A 167 12.64 1.60 21.20
CA ASP A 167 13.51 1.13 22.30
C ASP A 167 14.57 2.15 22.72
N TYR A 168 14.80 3.21 21.93
CA TYR A 168 15.82 4.22 22.20
C TYR A 168 15.29 5.54 22.76
N TRP A 169 13.98 5.66 22.97
CA TRP A 169 13.35 6.89 23.46
C TRP A 169 13.85 7.33 24.85
N TRP A 170 14.17 6.37 25.72
CA TRP A 170 14.70 6.64 27.06
C TRP A 170 16.10 7.25 27.05
N VAL A 171 16.94 6.93 26.05
CA VAL A 171 18.29 7.52 25.91
C VAL A 171 18.19 9.01 25.63
N LEU A 172 17.26 9.41 24.77
CA LEU A 172 16.94 10.81 24.49
C LEU A 172 16.46 11.56 25.74
N LEU A 173 15.63 10.91 26.56
CA LEU A 173 15.13 11.48 27.82
C LEU A 173 16.25 11.70 28.84
N ILE A 174 17.21 10.78 28.96
CA ILE A 174 18.38 10.95 29.83
C ILE A 174 19.25 12.13 29.37
N ILE A 175 19.53 12.25 28.07
CA ILE A 175 20.30 13.36 27.51
C ILE A 175 19.62 14.69 27.81
N LEU A 176 18.28 14.76 27.67
CA LEU A 176 17.49 15.94 27.98
C LEU A 176 17.61 16.36 29.46
N ILE A 177 17.50 15.41 30.39
CA ILE A 177 17.63 15.68 31.83
C ILE A 177 19.02 16.26 32.16
N ILE A 178 20.08 15.69 31.59
CA ILE A 178 21.46 16.18 31.79
C ILE A 178 21.60 17.61 31.28
N LEU A 179 21.07 17.92 30.09
CA LEU A 179 21.08 19.27 29.51
C LEU A 179 20.38 20.30 30.40
N VAL A 180 19.21 19.95 30.94
CA VAL A 180 18.46 20.82 31.87
C VAL A 180 19.26 21.05 33.16
N ALA A 181 19.86 20.00 33.73
CA ALA A 181 20.66 20.13 34.94
C ALA A 181 21.89 21.04 34.75
N VAL A 182 22.58 20.93 33.61
CA VAL A 182 23.72 21.82 33.26
C VAL A 182 23.26 23.26 33.07
N LEU A 183 22.11 23.48 32.44
CA LEU A 183 21.55 24.82 32.24
C LEU A 183 21.14 25.50 33.55
N ILE A 184 20.60 24.75 34.51
CA ILE A 184 20.25 25.27 35.84
C ILE A 184 21.52 25.61 36.62
N LYS A 185 22.56 24.78 36.56
CA LYS A 185 23.80 24.97 37.32
C LYS A 185 24.65 26.16 36.85
N LYS A 186 24.53 26.58 35.58
CA LYS A 186 25.25 27.75 35.02
C LYS A 186 24.59 29.11 35.35
N LYS A 187 23.46 29.11 36.05
CA LYS A 187 22.68 30.31 36.38
C LYS A 187 22.83 30.63 37.86
#